data_AF-A0A0F9S2U3-F1
#
_entry.id   AF-A0A0F9S2U3-F1
#
_cell.length_a   1.000
_cell.length_b   1.000
_cell.length_c   1.000
_cell.angle_alpha   90.00
_cell.angle_beta   90.00
_cell.angle_gamma   90.00
#
_symmetry.space_group_name_H-M   'P 1'
#
loop_
_entity.id
_entity.type
_entity.pdbx_description
1 polymer ?
#
loop_
_entity_poly.entity_id
_entity_poly.type
_entity_poly.pdbx_seq_one_letter_code
_entity_poly.pdbx_strand_id
1 'polypeptide(L)' 'MVLIKVETVFKEKGVKPTRFRFKNSIRLGFKGKKVVEVTKFKNVKR' A
#
# COMPACT_ATOMS: atom_id res chain seq x y z
N MET A 1 -10.96 10.44 11.23
CA MET A 1 -9.86 9.46 11.32
C MET A 1 -8.98 9.63 10.10
N VAL A 2 -7.67 9.77 10.27
CA VAL A 2 -6.72 9.97 9.16
C VAL A 2 -5.80 8.75 9.08
N LEU A 3 -5.67 8.16 7.89
CA LEU A 3 -4.71 7.08 7.64
C LEU A 3 -3.33 7.70 7.35
N ILE A 4 -2.43 7.59 8.33
CA ILE A 4 -1.05 8.06 8.18
C ILE A 4 -0.21 6.89 7.64
N LYS A 5 0.55 7.15 6.57
CA LYS A 5 1.49 6.18 6.01
C LYS A 5 2.56 5.89 7.05
N VAL A 6 2.72 4.61 7.42
CA VAL A 6 3.75 4.18 8.37
C VAL A 6 4.99 3.74 7.62
N GLU A 7 4.82 2.73 6.77
CA GLU A 7 5.96 2.03 6.20
C GLU A 7 5.58 1.37 4.88
N THR A 8 6.53 1.30 3.94
CA THR A 8 6.38 0.52 2.72
C THR A 8 7.14 -0.79 2.93
N VAL A 9 6.43 -1.87 3.23
CA VAL A 9 7.00 -3.16 3.61
C VAL A 9 7.62 -3.88 2.41
N PHE A 10 7.06 -3.63 1.23
CA PHE A 10 7.52 -4.26 0.01
C PHE A 10 7.34 -3.30 -1.16
N LYS A 11 8.37 -3.19 -1.99
CA LYS A 11 8.28 -2.50 -3.27
C LYS A 11 9.22 -3.16 -4.27
N GLU A 12 8.65 -3.66 -5.34
CA GLU A 12 9.41 -4.23 -6.45
C GLU A 12 10.11 -3.10 -7.22
N LYS A 13 11.44 -3.20 -7.35
CA LYS A 13 12.28 -2.13 -7.91
C LYS A 13 12.05 -2.02 -9.42
N GLY A 14 11.80 -0.82 -9.93
CA GLY A 14 11.54 -0.58 -11.35
C GLY A 14 10.11 -0.89 -11.82
N VAL A 15 9.25 -1.38 -10.93
CA VAL A 15 7.88 -1.78 -11.28
C VAL A 15 6.87 -0.85 -10.59
N LYS A 16 6.23 0.04 -11.36
CA LYS A 16 5.16 0.90 -10.84
C LYS A 16 3.83 0.13 -10.78
N PRO A 17 3.09 0.19 -9.66
CA PRO A 17 1.73 -0.34 -9.58
C PRO A 17 0.79 0.47 -10.48
N THR A 18 -0.12 -0.23 -11.16
CA THR A 18 -1.19 0.37 -11.98
C THR A 18 -2.51 0.44 -11.24
N ARG A 19 -2.72 -0.39 -10.22
CA ARG A 19 -3.93 -0.39 -9.39
C ARG A 19 -3.57 -0.48 -7.92
N PHE A 20 -4.37 0.15 -7.07
CA PHE A 20 -4.23 0.06 -5.63
C PHE A 20 -5.51 -0.46 -5.00
N ARG A 21 -5.38 -1.29 -3.97
CA ARG A 21 -6.49 -1.75 -3.16
C ARG A 21 -6.13 -1.62 -1.69
N PHE A 22 -7.04 -1.06 -0.91
CA PHE A 22 -6.94 -1.08 0.54
C PHE A 22 -7.62 -2.32 1.10
N LYS A 23 -6.93 -3.01 2.00
CA LYS A 23 -7.49 -4.05 2.86
C LYS A 23 -7.09 -3.67 4.29
N ASN A 24 -8.07 -3.24 5.07
CA ASN A 24 -7.86 -2.67 6.41
C ASN A 24 -6.86 -1.49 6.34
N SER A 25 -5.82 -1.55 7.18
CA SER A 25 -4.71 -0.59 7.27
C SER A 25 -3.61 -0.84 6.23
N ILE A 26 -3.79 -1.73 5.25
CA ILE A 26 -2.76 -2.07 4.27
C ILE A 26 -3.22 -1.66 2.87
N ARG A 27 -2.36 -0.94 2.15
CA ARG A 27 -2.51 -0.65 0.72
C ARG A 27 -1.64 -1.61 -0.08
N LEU A 28 -2.28 -2.34 -0.97
CA LEU A 28 -1.64 -3.23 -1.93
C LEU A 28 -1.64 -2.55 -3.30
N GLY A 29 -0.46 -2.30 -3.85
CA GLY A 29 -0.23 -1.88 -5.22
C GLY A 29 -0.01 -3.10 -6.11
N PHE A 30 -0.72 -3.15 -7.23
CA PHE A 30 -0.71 -4.26 -8.17
C PHE A 30 -0.21 -3.80 -9.54
N LYS A 31 0.47 -4.69 -10.25
CA LYS A 31 0.70 -4.59 -11.70
C LYS A 31 0.17 -5.87 -12.36
N GLY A 32 -0.94 -5.74 -13.09
CA GLY A 32 -1.67 -6.89 -13.59
C GLY A 32 -2.21 -7.74 -12.43
N LYS A 33 -1.86 -9.03 -12.39
CA LYS A 33 -2.26 -9.97 -11.33
C LYS A 33 -1.25 -10.05 -10.16
N LYS A 34 -0.11 -9.35 -10.24
CA LYS A 34 0.96 -9.40 -9.23
C LYS A 34 0.91 -8.22 -8.26
N VAL A 35 1.22 -8.47 -6.99
CA VAL A 35 1.43 -7.42 -5.98
C VAL A 35 2.86 -6.92 -6.10
N VAL A 36 3.03 -5.62 -6.32
CA VAL A 36 4.33 -4.98 -6.56
C VAL A 36 4.67 -3.93 -5.51
N GLU A 37 3.69 -3.48 -4.71
CA GLU A 37 3.90 -2.56 -3.60
C GLU A 37 2.98 -2.94 -2.43
N VAL A 38 3.50 -2.94 -1.20
CA VAL A 38 2.72 -3.13 0.02
C VAL A 38 3.07 -2.02 0.98
N THR A 39 2.08 -1.22 1.35
CA THR A 39 2.23 -0.10 2.27
C THR A 39 1.31 -0.26 3.47
N LYS A 40 1.86 -0.14 4.68
CA LYS A 40 1.09 -0.10 5.93
C LYS A 40 0.74 1.33 6.30
N PHE A 41 -0.48 1.51 6.76
CA PHE A 41 -1.03 2.75 7.27
C PHE A 41 -1.51 2.53 8.70
N LYS A 42 -1.39 3.54 9.55
CA LYS A 42 -1.96 3.53 10.90
C LYS A 42 -3.14 4.47 10.92
N ASN A 43 -4.23 4.00 11.54
CA ASN A 43 -5.41 4.82 11.72
C ASN A 43 -5.20 5.68 12.97
N VAL A 44 -5.20 7.00 12.81
CA VAL A 44 -5.02 7.93 13.92
C VAL A 44 -6.33 8.69 14.13
N LYS A 45 -6.85 8.68 15.37
CA LYS A 45 -7.92 9.60 15.79
C LYS A 45 -7.30 10.99 15.86
N ARG A 46 -7.91 11.91 15.13
CA ARG A 46 -7.44 13.29 15.04
C ARG A 46 -7.63 13.98 16.39
#